data_AF-A0A919IUN5-F1
#
_entry.id   AF-A0A919IUN5-F1
#
_cell.length_a   1.000
_cell.length_b   1.000
_cell.length_c   1.000
_cell.angle_alpha   90.00
_cell.angle_beta   90.00
_cell.angle_gamma   90.00
#
_symmetry.space_group_name_H-M   'P 1'
#
loop_
_entity.id
_entity.type
_entity.pdbx_description
1 polymer ?
#
loop_
_entity_poly.entity_id
_entity_poly.type
_entity_poly.pdbx_seq_one_letter_code
_entity_poly.pdbx_strand_id
1 'polypeptide(L)'
;MHSDWRCDNCGDVPPFHVAEHISAEIVDSMLRRPSPDRVPFWCPWPLPAGWMVTGVGWAGDDRRGVRASAVSCSGPEPLGGGLADVVLIAEQPGVGLGTRFAGIPGIDPGYLIAEALADPSGHAGPHAKIKAAGHPTPLWCVKSPEDRSAYVSEAKGMWLYAVAWPASAGYFLAEHVVLHDLAEGVPPELVYGAPSPYLQGRV
;
A
#
# COMPACT_ATOMS: atom_id res chain seq x y z
N MET A 1 28.09 7.64 -7.10
CA MET A 1 27.55 8.02 -5.77
C MET A 1 26.47 7.01 -5.45
N HIS A 2 26.56 6.30 -4.31
CA HIS A 2 25.51 5.37 -3.87
C HIS A 2 24.33 6.22 -3.37
N SER A 3 23.19 6.15 -4.06
CA SER A 3 21.92 6.77 -3.65
C SER A 3 21.21 5.96 -2.56
N ASP A 4 21.58 4.69 -2.39
CA ASP A 4 21.01 3.82 -1.37
C ASP A 4 21.60 4.13 0.00
N TRP A 5 20.72 4.48 0.95
CA TRP A 5 21.11 4.58 2.35
C TRP A 5 21.26 3.16 2.90
N ARG A 6 22.28 2.90 3.71
CA ARG A 6 22.51 1.57 4.27
C ARG A 6 22.21 1.58 5.76
N CYS A 7 21.25 0.75 6.17
CA CYS A 7 20.96 0.47 7.57
C CYS A 7 21.77 -0.75 8.02
N ASP A 8 22.36 -0.70 9.22
CA ASP A 8 23.12 -1.84 9.76
C ASP A 8 22.24 -3.08 9.99
N ASN A 9 20.94 -2.89 10.24
CA ASN A 9 19.98 -3.97 10.44
C ASN A 9 19.27 -4.38 9.13
N CYS A 10 18.89 -3.40 8.30
CA CYS A 10 18.00 -3.64 7.14
C CYS A 10 18.74 -3.76 5.80
N GLY A 11 20.04 -3.44 5.74
CA GLY A 11 20.81 -3.44 4.50
C GLY A 11 20.54 -2.22 3.62
N ASP A 12 20.50 -2.43 2.30
CA ASP A 12 20.25 -1.37 1.31
C ASP A 12 18.80 -0.88 1.40
N VAL A 13 18.60 0.41 1.68
CA VAL A 13 17.29 1.07 1.76
C VAL A 13 17.14 1.97 0.53
N PRO A 14 16.24 1.63 -0.41
CA PRO A 14 15.97 2.48 -1.56
C PRO A 14 15.37 3.83 -1.12
N PRO A 15 15.72 4.95 -1.78
CA PRO A 15 15.10 6.22 -1.49
C PRO A 15 13.59 6.14 -1.79
N PHE A 16 12.79 6.69 -0.87
CA PHE A 16 11.35 6.82 -1.05
C PHE A 16 11.03 8.23 -1.55
N HIS A 17 10.30 8.29 -2.65
CA HIS A 17 9.90 9.52 -3.31
C HIS A 17 8.38 9.64 -3.27
N VAL A 18 7.90 10.85 -2.97
CA VAL A 18 6.47 11.15 -2.87
C VAL A 18 6.18 12.34 -3.77
N ALA A 19 5.12 12.26 -4.56
CA ALA A 19 4.67 13.41 -5.33
C ALA A 19 4.09 14.47 -4.38
N GLU A 20 4.52 15.72 -4.53
CA GLU A 20 4.04 16.84 -3.71
C GLU A 20 2.54 17.13 -3.93
N HIS A 21 2.07 16.91 -5.16
CA HIS A 21 0.70 17.09 -5.59
C HIS A 21 0.24 15.85 -6.35
N ILE A 22 -1.07 15.65 -6.44
CA ILE A 22 -1.67 14.53 -7.18
C ILE A 22 -2.56 15.05 -8.31
N SER A 23 -2.35 14.51 -9.51
CA SER A 23 -3.16 14.75 -10.70
C SER A 23 -3.00 13.58 -11.67
N ALA A 24 -3.79 13.55 -12.74
CA ALA A 24 -3.64 12.55 -13.80
C ALA A 24 -2.24 12.57 -14.42
N GLU A 25 -1.69 13.75 -14.69
CA GLU A 25 -0.35 13.91 -15.29
C GLU A 25 0.75 13.37 -14.36
N ILE A 26 0.58 13.55 -13.05
CA ILE A 26 1.52 13.04 -12.05
C ILE A 26 1.47 11.51 -12.01
N VAL A 27 0.26 10.91 -11.95
CA VAL A 27 0.10 9.46 -12.00
C VAL A 27 0.76 8.91 -13.27
N ASP A 28 0.41 9.47 -14.42
CA ASP A 28 1.00 9.13 -15.72
C ASP A 28 2.53 9.21 -15.74
N SER A 29 3.10 10.26 -15.14
CA SER A 29 4.55 10.41 -15.02
C SER A 29 5.18 9.32 -14.15
N MET A 30 4.49 8.87 -13.10
CA MET A 30 4.99 7.80 -12.23
C MET A 30 4.91 6.44 -12.91
N LEU A 31 3.82 6.17 -13.63
CA LEU A 31 3.64 4.91 -14.37
C LEU A 31 4.67 4.73 -15.49
N ARG A 32 5.22 5.83 -16.03
CA ARG A 32 6.29 5.80 -17.04
C ARG A 32 7.69 5.55 -16.47
N ARG A 33 7.86 5.49 -15.14
CA ARG A 33 9.16 5.24 -14.53
C ARG A 33 9.65 3.82 -14.85
N PRO A 34 10.97 3.63 -15.05
CA PRO A 34 11.52 2.29 -15.23
C PRO A 34 11.19 1.39 -14.04
N SER A 35 10.54 0.26 -14.31
CA SER A 35 10.18 -0.75 -13.33
C SER A 35 10.43 -2.13 -13.94
N PRO A 36 11.63 -2.71 -13.79
CA PRO A 36 12.00 -3.99 -14.40
C PRO A 36 10.97 -5.09 -14.11
N ASP A 37 10.50 -5.17 -12.86
CA ASP A 37 9.56 -6.19 -12.41
C ASP A 37 8.09 -5.73 -12.49
N ARG A 38 7.81 -4.57 -13.13
CA ARG A 38 6.46 -4.01 -13.29
C ARG A 38 5.67 -3.94 -11.97
N VAL A 39 6.22 -3.22 -10.99
CA VAL A 39 5.57 -3.00 -9.69
C VAL A 39 4.21 -2.33 -9.90
N PRO A 40 3.10 -2.96 -9.46
CA PRO A 40 1.76 -2.44 -9.70
C PRO A 40 1.50 -1.18 -8.88
N PHE A 41 0.64 -0.29 -9.36
CA PHE A 41 0.14 0.86 -8.59
C PHE A 41 -1.31 0.58 -8.23
N TRP A 42 -1.52 -0.02 -7.06
CA TRP A 42 -2.84 -0.48 -6.62
C TRP A 42 -3.76 0.69 -6.27
N CYS A 43 -4.92 0.75 -6.93
CA CYS A 43 -5.97 1.71 -6.64
C CYS A 43 -7.31 0.98 -6.47
N PRO A 44 -8.15 1.31 -5.48
CA PRO A 44 -9.51 0.81 -5.43
C PRO A 44 -10.27 1.31 -6.66
N TRP A 45 -10.91 0.40 -7.39
CA TRP A 45 -11.72 0.76 -8.56
C TRP A 45 -12.94 -0.14 -8.74
N PRO A 46 -14.17 0.41 -8.85
CA PRO A 46 -14.50 1.82 -8.71
C PRO A 46 -14.14 2.39 -7.33
N LEU A 47 -13.78 3.68 -7.27
CA LEU A 47 -13.59 4.34 -5.98
C LEU A 47 -14.93 4.33 -5.21
N PRO A 48 -14.93 3.97 -3.92
CA PRO A 48 -16.15 4.08 -3.11
C PRO A 48 -16.63 5.52 -2.99
N ALA A 49 -17.90 5.71 -2.67
CA ALA A 49 -18.50 7.05 -2.62
C ALA A 49 -17.74 7.97 -1.64
N GLY A 50 -17.34 9.16 -2.13
CA GLY A 50 -16.59 10.13 -1.34
C GLY A 50 -15.08 9.85 -1.21
N TRP A 51 -14.58 8.77 -1.83
CA TRP A 51 -13.15 8.47 -1.86
C TRP A 51 -12.45 9.10 -3.07
N MET A 52 -11.21 9.50 -2.86
CA MET A 52 -10.36 10.14 -3.86
C MET A 52 -8.93 9.59 -3.75
N VAL A 53 -8.19 9.61 -4.84
CA VAL A 53 -6.74 9.38 -4.83
C VAL A 53 -6.05 10.65 -4.32
N THR A 54 -5.29 10.51 -3.26
CA THR A 54 -4.69 11.62 -2.52
C THR A 54 -3.18 11.62 -2.56
N GLY A 55 -2.56 10.72 -3.31
CA GLY A 55 -1.11 10.69 -3.40
C GLY A 55 -0.58 9.45 -4.07
N VAL A 56 0.62 9.60 -4.63
CA VAL A 56 1.42 8.50 -5.16
C VAL A 56 2.87 8.66 -4.74
N GLY A 57 3.52 7.55 -4.44
CA GLY A 57 4.93 7.47 -4.10
C GLY A 57 5.54 6.17 -4.62
N TRP A 58 6.88 6.13 -4.64
CA TRP A 58 7.62 4.95 -5.05
C TRP A 58 8.96 4.89 -4.30
N ALA A 59 9.44 3.68 -4.04
CA ALA A 59 10.78 3.44 -3.55
C ALA A 59 11.64 2.88 -4.71
N GLY A 60 12.83 3.45 -4.90
CA GLY A 60 13.73 3.05 -5.99
C GLY A 60 14.54 4.22 -6.54
N ASP A 61 15.56 3.91 -7.34
CA ASP A 61 16.44 4.89 -7.96
C ASP A 61 16.53 4.68 -9.48
N ASP A 62 17.20 5.58 -10.18
CA ASP A 62 17.33 5.51 -11.65
C ASP A 62 18.09 4.27 -12.14
N ARG A 63 18.85 3.60 -11.27
CA ARG A 63 19.70 2.46 -11.62
C ARG A 63 18.95 1.13 -11.50
N ARG A 64 18.19 0.95 -10.43
CA ARG A 64 17.42 -0.25 -10.11
C ARG A 64 15.96 -0.15 -10.55
N GLY A 65 15.47 1.06 -10.81
CA GLY A 65 14.08 1.34 -11.11
C GLY A 65 13.20 1.29 -9.86
N VAL A 66 11.89 1.36 -10.08
CA VAL A 66 10.87 1.23 -9.03
C VAL A 66 10.90 -0.19 -8.44
N ARG A 67 11.06 -0.26 -7.12
CA ARG A 67 11.11 -1.50 -6.31
C ARG A 67 9.86 -1.66 -5.43
N ALA A 68 9.20 -0.56 -5.10
CA ALA A 68 7.91 -0.54 -4.42
C ALA A 68 7.12 0.72 -4.83
N SER A 69 5.80 0.65 -4.80
CA SER A 69 4.89 1.76 -5.06
C SER A 69 3.97 1.95 -3.85
N ALA A 70 3.44 3.17 -3.71
CA ALA A 70 2.41 3.49 -2.73
C ALA A 70 1.38 4.40 -3.38
N VAL A 71 0.09 4.06 -3.23
CA VAL A 71 -1.03 4.90 -3.64
C VAL A 71 -1.85 5.19 -2.39
N SER A 72 -2.07 6.45 -2.07
CA SER A 72 -2.97 6.84 -0.98
C SER A 72 -4.35 7.18 -1.54
N CYS A 73 -5.37 6.71 -0.85
CA CYS A 73 -6.76 7.08 -1.08
C CYS A 73 -7.35 7.58 0.24
N SER A 74 -8.15 8.63 0.19
CA SER A 74 -8.80 9.18 1.37
C SER A 74 -10.29 9.34 1.12
N GLY A 75 -11.10 9.17 2.16
CA GLY A 75 -12.55 9.22 2.08
C GLY A 75 -13.22 9.25 3.45
N PRO A 76 -14.54 9.09 3.53
CA PRO A 76 -15.25 9.02 4.80
C PRO A 76 -14.82 7.78 5.62
N GLU A 77 -14.60 7.98 6.92
CA GLU A 77 -14.30 6.88 7.83
C GLU A 77 -15.54 5.98 8.01
N PRO A 78 -15.40 4.64 7.83
CA PRO A 78 -16.55 3.73 7.88
C PRO A 78 -17.35 3.74 9.19
N LEU A 79 -16.71 3.99 10.33
CA LEU A 79 -17.32 3.83 11.66
C LEU A 79 -17.39 5.12 12.51
N GLY A 80 -16.40 6.01 12.40
CA GLY A 80 -16.29 7.18 13.29
C GLY A 80 -16.80 8.50 12.71
N GLY A 81 -17.26 8.53 11.46
CA GLY A 81 -17.79 9.75 10.81
C GLY A 81 -16.73 10.82 10.51
N GLY A 82 -15.44 10.52 10.74
CA GLY A 82 -14.31 11.36 10.38
C GLY A 82 -13.80 11.10 8.97
N LEU A 83 -12.53 11.44 8.75
CA LEU A 83 -11.79 11.10 7.53
C LEU A 83 -10.96 9.84 7.75
N ALA A 84 -10.91 9.02 6.71
CA ALA A 84 -10.03 7.86 6.63
C ALA A 84 -9.01 8.05 5.50
N ASP A 85 -7.82 7.49 5.72
CA ASP A 85 -6.77 7.33 4.75
C ASP A 85 -6.41 5.86 4.64
N VAL A 86 -6.24 5.36 3.41
CA VAL A 86 -5.71 4.04 3.11
C VAL A 86 -4.53 4.21 2.17
N VAL A 87 -3.39 3.65 2.53
CA VAL A 87 -2.21 3.56 1.68
C VAL A 87 -2.07 2.12 1.21
N LEU A 88 -2.19 1.92 -0.10
CA LEU A 88 -2.00 0.64 -0.78
C LEU A 88 -0.59 0.58 -1.33
N ILE A 89 0.15 -0.45 -0.95
CA ILE A 89 1.57 -0.58 -1.26
C ILE A 89 1.78 -1.88 -2.01
N ALA A 90 2.44 -1.79 -3.17
CA ALA A 90 3.01 -2.95 -3.84
C ALA A 90 4.52 -2.94 -3.64
N GLU A 91 5.09 -4.08 -3.29
CA GLU A 91 6.47 -4.11 -2.86
C GLU A 91 7.15 -5.44 -3.22
N GLN A 92 8.34 -5.34 -3.80
CA GLN A 92 9.22 -6.50 -3.93
C GLN A 92 9.73 -6.96 -2.56
N PRO A 93 9.93 -8.27 -2.35
CA PRO A 93 10.52 -8.77 -1.11
C PRO A 93 11.81 -8.04 -0.72
N GLY A 94 11.89 -7.64 0.55
CA GLY A 94 13.07 -7.02 1.15
C GLY A 94 13.29 -5.52 0.90
N VAL A 95 12.28 -4.75 0.46
CA VAL A 95 12.40 -3.28 0.36
C VAL A 95 12.12 -2.57 1.69
N GLY A 96 11.21 -3.09 2.52
CA GLY A 96 10.76 -2.52 3.79
C GLY A 96 9.81 -1.31 3.73
N LEU A 97 9.19 -0.99 2.60
CA LEU A 97 8.26 0.13 2.47
C LEU A 97 6.94 -0.17 3.21
N GLY A 98 6.33 -1.33 2.97
CA GLY A 98 5.08 -1.71 3.60
C GLY A 98 5.21 -1.86 5.10
N THR A 99 6.29 -2.49 5.58
CA THR A 99 6.58 -2.63 7.02
C THR A 99 6.75 -1.27 7.70
N ARG A 100 7.42 -0.32 7.04
CA ARG A 100 7.54 1.07 7.50
C ARG A 100 6.17 1.73 7.69
N PHE A 101 5.29 1.68 6.69
CA PHE A 101 3.96 2.31 6.79
C PHE A 101 3.08 1.61 7.85
N ALA A 102 3.14 0.29 7.91
CA ALA A 102 2.43 -0.53 8.88
C ALA A 102 2.94 -0.37 10.32
N GLY A 103 4.11 0.26 10.52
CA GLY A 103 4.72 0.43 11.84
C GLY A 103 5.19 -0.89 12.46
N ILE A 104 5.52 -1.87 11.62
CA ILE A 104 6.02 -3.19 12.04
C ILE A 104 7.54 -3.29 11.79
N PRO A 105 8.29 -3.99 12.66
CA PRO A 105 9.73 -4.13 12.49
C PRO A 105 10.08 -5.05 11.32
N GLY A 106 11.28 -4.87 10.77
CA GLY A 106 11.82 -5.71 9.70
C GLY A 106 11.52 -5.19 8.29
N ILE A 107 11.96 -5.95 7.29
CA ILE A 107 11.85 -5.61 5.85
C ILE A 107 10.85 -6.50 5.11
N ASP A 108 10.27 -7.49 5.80
CA ASP A 108 9.39 -8.50 5.23
C ASP A 108 8.37 -8.97 6.28
N PRO A 109 7.10 -9.16 5.90
CA PRO A 109 6.02 -9.52 6.82
C PRO A 109 5.81 -11.03 6.91
N GLY A 110 6.57 -11.85 6.18
CA GLY A 110 6.31 -13.28 6.00
C GLY A 110 6.26 -14.06 7.30
N TYR A 111 7.05 -13.68 8.31
CA TYR A 111 7.01 -14.31 9.63
C TYR A 111 5.65 -14.09 10.35
N LEU A 112 5.04 -12.91 10.20
CA LEU A 112 3.74 -12.59 10.79
C LEU A 112 2.62 -13.41 10.16
N ILE A 113 2.69 -13.61 8.83
CA ILE A 113 1.74 -14.45 8.11
C ILE A 113 1.92 -15.91 8.52
N ALA A 114 3.16 -16.39 8.60
CA ALA A 114 3.45 -17.76 9.03
C ALA A 114 2.94 -18.03 10.46
N GLU A 115 3.14 -17.08 11.38
CA GLU A 115 2.59 -17.15 12.75
C GLU A 115 1.06 -17.17 12.74
N ALA A 116 0.41 -16.29 11.96
CA ALA A 116 -1.05 -16.24 11.87
C ALA A 116 -1.66 -17.54 11.30
N LEU A 117 -0.96 -18.18 10.34
CA LEU A 117 -1.37 -19.47 9.77
C LEU A 117 -1.11 -20.65 10.71
N ALA A 118 -0.14 -20.53 11.61
CA ALA A 118 0.22 -21.57 12.57
C ALA A 118 -0.61 -21.54 13.87
N ASP A 119 -1.44 -20.51 14.08
CA ASP A 119 -2.22 -20.35 15.32
C ASP A 119 -3.19 -21.53 15.55
N PRO A 120 -2.98 -22.35 16.60
CA PRO A 120 -3.83 -23.50 16.90
C PRO A 120 -5.21 -23.12 17.45
N SER A 121 -5.50 -21.83 17.71
CA SER A 121 -6.77 -21.33 18.25
C SER A 121 -7.95 -21.39 17.28
N GLY A 122 -7.74 -21.77 16.02
CA GLY A 122 -8.79 -21.98 15.02
C GLY A 122 -9.27 -20.72 14.29
N HIS A 123 -8.71 -19.54 14.57
CA HIS A 123 -8.98 -18.28 13.87
C HIS A 123 -7.95 -17.96 12.76
N ALA A 124 -7.27 -18.98 12.20
CA ALA A 124 -6.19 -18.83 11.22
C ALA A 124 -6.63 -18.36 9.81
N GLY A 125 -7.90 -17.96 9.65
CA GLY A 125 -8.44 -17.48 8.38
C GLY A 125 -7.99 -16.05 8.04
N PRO A 126 -8.06 -15.64 6.76
CA PRO A 126 -7.84 -14.25 6.41
C PRO A 126 -8.90 -13.34 7.05
N HIS A 127 -8.48 -12.17 7.48
CA HIS A 127 -9.32 -11.18 8.16
C HIS A 127 -10.17 -10.38 7.16
N ALA A 128 -9.70 -10.24 5.94
CA ALA A 128 -10.41 -9.61 4.84
C ALA A 128 -10.12 -10.33 3.51
N LYS A 129 -10.95 -10.09 2.49
CA LYS A 129 -10.75 -10.62 1.15
C LYS A 129 -11.07 -9.53 0.14
N ILE A 130 -10.10 -9.21 -0.69
CA ILE A 130 -10.25 -8.25 -1.78
C ILE A 130 -10.09 -8.96 -3.12
N LYS A 131 -10.20 -8.22 -4.23
CA LYS A 131 -9.85 -8.73 -5.56
C LYS A 131 -8.72 -7.87 -6.16
N ALA A 132 -7.50 -8.38 -6.25
CA ALA A 132 -6.39 -7.66 -6.87
C ALA A 132 -6.12 -8.19 -8.29
N ALA A 133 -6.11 -7.30 -9.28
CA ALA A 133 -5.87 -7.63 -10.69
C ALA A 133 -6.69 -8.84 -11.19
N GLY A 134 -7.97 -8.93 -10.82
CA GLY A 134 -8.84 -10.02 -11.26
C GLY A 134 -8.89 -11.23 -10.32
N HIS A 135 -8.00 -11.34 -9.33
CA HIS A 135 -7.88 -12.53 -8.48
C HIS A 135 -8.34 -12.28 -7.03
N PRO A 136 -9.09 -13.20 -6.40
CA PRO A 136 -9.37 -13.13 -4.97
C PRO A 136 -8.07 -13.16 -4.16
N THR A 137 -7.87 -12.17 -3.31
CA THR A 137 -6.65 -11.96 -2.54
C THR A 137 -6.99 -11.90 -1.05
N PRO A 138 -6.65 -12.95 -0.27
CA PRO A 138 -6.87 -12.98 1.17
C PRO A 138 -5.93 -12.00 1.86
N LEU A 139 -6.43 -11.22 2.83
CA LEU A 139 -5.63 -10.28 3.60
C LEU A 139 -5.54 -10.74 5.07
N TRP A 140 -4.34 -10.72 5.63
CA TRP A 140 -4.10 -10.96 7.06
C TRP A 140 -3.85 -9.64 7.78
N CYS A 141 -4.64 -9.35 8.81
CA CYS A 141 -4.38 -8.23 9.70
C CYS A 141 -3.15 -8.55 10.54
N VAL A 142 -2.16 -7.67 10.51
CA VAL A 142 -0.94 -7.80 11.30
C VAL A 142 -0.96 -6.80 12.45
N LYS A 143 -0.40 -7.22 13.59
CA LYS A 143 -0.32 -6.36 14.78
C LYS A 143 0.50 -5.11 14.45
N SER A 144 -0.18 -3.97 14.44
CA SER A 144 0.34 -2.63 14.12
C SER A 144 0.05 -1.67 15.29
N PRO A 145 0.64 -0.46 15.31
CA PRO A 145 0.34 0.54 16.34
C PRO A 145 -1.15 0.92 16.38
N GLU A 146 -1.64 1.38 17.54
CA GLU A 146 -3.09 1.60 17.78
C GLU A 146 -3.72 2.69 16.90
N ASP A 147 -2.93 3.55 16.28
CA ASP A 147 -3.41 4.62 15.41
C ASP A 147 -3.77 4.14 14.00
N ARG A 148 -3.39 2.92 13.62
CA ARG A 148 -3.57 2.35 12.29
C ARG A 148 -3.95 0.89 12.32
N SER A 149 -4.39 0.39 11.18
CA SER A 149 -4.54 -1.03 10.92
C SER A 149 -3.73 -1.38 9.69
N ALA A 150 -3.07 -2.53 9.71
CA ALA A 150 -2.25 -2.98 8.61
C ALA A 150 -2.66 -4.39 8.18
N TYR A 151 -2.87 -4.54 6.88
CA TYR A 151 -3.22 -5.79 6.25
C TYR A 151 -2.18 -6.16 5.22
N VAL A 152 -1.83 -7.44 5.15
CA VAL A 152 -0.77 -7.95 4.28
C VAL A 152 -1.28 -9.12 3.46
N SER A 153 -0.83 -9.19 2.21
CA SER A 153 -1.02 -10.31 1.30
C SER A 153 0.03 -10.31 0.20
N GLU A 154 -0.12 -11.19 -0.78
CA GLU A 154 0.67 -11.23 -2.00
C GLU A 154 -0.25 -11.08 -3.22
N ALA A 155 0.16 -10.24 -4.17
CA ALA A 155 -0.50 -10.07 -5.46
C ALA A 155 0.54 -9.81 -6.56
N LYS A 156 0.37 -10.43 -7.74
CA LYS A 156 1.34 -10.38 -8.85
C LYS A 156 2.78 -10.77 -8.44
N GLY A 157 2.95 -11.70 -7.50
CA GLY A 157 4.28 -12.12 -7.02
C GLY A 157 5.00 -11.08 -6.15
N MET A 158 4.27 -10.09 -5.65
CA MET A 158 4.79 -9.00 -4.81
C MET A 158 3.96 -8.89 -3.54
N TRP A 159 4.57 -8.37 -2.48
CA TRP A 159 3.84 -8.00 -1.29
C TRP A 159 2.82 -6.91 -1.59
N LEU A 160 1.63 -7.09 -1.04
CA LEU A 160 0.55 -6.14 -1.02
C LEU A 160 0.28 -5.75 0.43
N TYR A 161 0.38 -4.46 0.74
CA TYR A 161 -0.07 -3.93 2.01
C TYR A 161 -1.25 -2.99 1.80
N ALA A 162 -2.19 -3.03 2.73
CA ALA A 162 -3.19 -2.00 2.91
C ALA A 162 -3.07 -1.49 4.34
N VAL A 163 -2.61 -0.25 4.49
CA VAL A 163 -2.48 0.40 5.80
C VAL A 163 -3.50 1.51 5.89
N ALA A 164 -4.33 1.49 6.94
CA ALA A 164 -5.46 2.40 7.08
C ALA A 164 -5.39 3.20 8.38
N TRP A 165 -5.73 4.48 8.32
CA TRP A 165 -5.83 5.41 9.44
C TRP A 165 -7.21 6.07 9.45
N PRO A 166 -7.83 6.27 10.62
CA PRO A 166 -7.48 5.64 11.91
C PRO A 166 -7.56 4.10 11.84
N ALA A 167 -7.22 3.36 12.90
CA ALA A 167 -7.28 1.90 12.89
C ALA A 167 -8.67 1.34 12.47
N SER A 168 -9.76 2.02 12.83
CA SER A 168 -11.13 1.71 12.40
C SER A 168 -11.36 1.84 10.88
N ALA A 169 -10.52 2.58 10.16
CA ALA A 169 -10.58 2.65 8.70
C ALA A 169 -10.25 1.31 8.02
N GLY A 170 -9.65 0.34 8.72
CA GLY A 170 -9.45 -1.02 8.22
C GLY A 170 -10.74 -1.71 7.78
N TYR A 171 -11.90 -1.30 8.31
CA TYR A 171 -13.21 -1.78 7.87
C TYR A 171 -13.54 -1.45 6.41
N PHE A 172 -12.82 -0.50 5.79
CA PHE A 172 -12.83 -0.30 4.35
C PHE A 172 -12.61 -1.61 3.57
N LEU A 173 -11.74 -2.49 4.09
CA LEU A 173 -11.38 -3.76 3.45
C LEU A 173 -12.40 -4.87 3.70
N ALA A 174 -13.40 -4.64 4.56
CA ALA A 174 -14.52 -5.56 4.76
C ALA A 174 -15.56 -5.45 3.62
N GLU A 175 -15.53 -4.36 2.86
CA GLU A 175 -16.35 -4.19 1.66
C GLU A 175 -15.80 -5.00 0.47
N HIS A 176 -16.54 -5.03 -0.64
CA HIS A 176 -16.06 -5.63 -1.89
C HIS A 176 -15.05 -4.72 -2.59
N VAL A 177 -13.82 -4.68 -2.07
CA VAL A 177 -12.73 -3.89 -2.64
C VAL A 177 -12.11 -4.62 -3.82
N VAL A 178 -12.08 -3.96 -4.97
CA VAL A 178 -11.35 -4.39 -6.16
C VAL A 178 -10.17 -3.46 -6.35
N LEU A 179 -8.95 -4.01 -6.38
CA LEU A 179 -7.74 -3.26 -6.68
C LEU A 179 -7.41 -3.40 -8.16
N HIS A 180 -7.43 -2.25 -8.82
CA HIS A 180 -6.96 -2.07 -10.19
C HIS A 180 -5.51 -1.61 -10.18
N ASP A 181 -4.73 -2.13 -11.12
CA ASP A 181 -3.35 -1.69 -11.32
C ASP A 181 -3.35 -0.51 -12.30
N LEU A 182 -3.03 0.69 -11.82
CA LEU A 182 -3.00 1.89 -12.65
C LEU A 182 -1.99 1.76 -13.82
N ALA A 183 -0.98 0.90 -13.71
CA ALA A 183 -0.04 0.62 -14.80
C ALA A 183 -0.68 -0.11 -16.00
N GLU A 184 -1.83 -0.76 -15.81
CA GLU A 184 -2.60 -1.40 -16.87
C GLU A 184 -3.62 -0.43 -17.52
N GLY A 185 -3.75 0.78 -16.98
CA GLY A 185 -4.58 1.85 -17.52
C GLY A 185 -5.20 2.68 -16.41
N VAL A 186 -5.10 4.00 -16.49
CA VAL A 186 -5.69 4.91 -15.50
C VAL A 186 -7.18 5.11 -15.84
N PRO A 187 -8.11 4.82 -14.91
CA PRO A 187 -9.52 5.13 -15.14
C PRO A 187 -9.74 6.64 -15.35
N PRO A 188 -10.45 7.06 -16.41
CA PRO A 188 -10.62 8.49 -16.71
C PRO A 188 -11.49 9.22 -15.67
N GLU A 189 -12.32 8.50 -14.92
CA GLU A 189 -13.18 9.05 -13.87
C GLU A 189 -12.51 9.02 -12.48
N LEU A 190 -11.19 8.79 -12.42
CA LEU A 190 -10.44 8.84 -11.17
C LEU A 190 -10.45 10.27 -10.60
N VAL A 191 -10.83 10.39 -9.33
CA VAL A 191 -10.92 11.68 -8.65
C VAL A 191 -9.67 11.89 -7.80
N TYR A 192 -9.10 13.09 -7.88
CA TYR A 192 -7.88 13.47 -7.16
C TYR A 192 -8.20 14.47 -6.04
N GLY A 193 -7.68 14.21 -4.84
CA GLY A 193 -7.94 15.00 -3.64
C GLY A 193 -6.69 15.72 -3.10
N ALA A 194 -6.83 16.31 -1.91
CA ALA A 194 -5.71 16.92 -1.20
C ALA A 194 -4.65 15.87 -0.81
N PRO A 195 -3.35 16.21 -0.78
CA PRO A 195 -2.30 15.27 -0.42
C PRO A 195 -2.50 14.59 0.93
N SER A 196 -2.40 13.26 0.97
CA SER A 196 -2.52 12.50 2.22
C SER A 196 -1.36 12.81 3.17
N PRO A 197 -1.63 13.12 4.45
CA PRO A 197 -0.58 13.41 5.43
C PRO A 197 0.33 12.20 5.70
N TYR A 198 -0.19 10.98 5.58
CA TYR A 198 0.54 9.75 5.88
C TYR A 198 1.58 9.42 4.80
N LEU A 199 1.25 9.72 3.53
CA LEU A 199 2.19 9.51 2.44
C LEU A 199 3.38 10.49 2.50
N GLN A 200 3.15 11.72 2.96
CA GLN A 200 4.17 12.76 3.11
C GLN A 200 5.05 12.63 4.38
N GLY A 201 4.91 11.54 5.14
CA GLY A 201 5.81 11.23 6.25
C GLY A 201 5.33 11.64 7.64
N ARG A 202 4.03 11.93 7.84
CA ARG A 202 3.43 11.75 9.18
C ARG A 202 3.26 10.26 9.40
N VAL A 203 4.31 9.61 9.89
CA VAL A 203 4.24 8.22 10.40
C VAL A 203 4.13 8.30 11.91
#